data_AF-A0A7V0Z8I8-F1
#
_entry.id   AF-A0A7V0Z8I8-F1
#
_cell.length_a   1.000
_cell.length_b   1.000
_cell.length_c   1.000
_cell.angle_alpha   90.00
_cell.angle_beta   90.00
_cell.angle_gamma   90.00
#
_symmetry.space_group_name_H-M   'P 1'
#
loop_
_entity.id
_entity.type
_entity.pdbx_description
1 polymer ?
#
loop_
_entity_poly.entity_id
_entity_poly.type
_entity_poly.pdbx_seq_one_letter_code
_entity_poly.pdbx_strand_id
1 'polypeptide(L)' 'MMGMEAQLHRDLSELVSVESKICNSLTETTDELARAECFDQEQRAEIYAILQAIKNDTDNHRQTIELLAKKLSKDIPNA' A
#
# COMPACT_ATOMS: atom_id res chain seq x y z
N MET A 1 -4.81 28.69 10.00
CA MET A 1 -5.00 27.25 10.25
C MET A 1 -5.26 26.43 8.98
N MET A 2 -5.90 26.98 7.92
CA MET A 2 -6.19 26.26 6.65
C MET A 2 -4.98 25.59 5.94
N GLY A 3 -3.75 26.10 6.12
CA GLY A 3 -2.56 25.54 5.45
C GLY A 3 -2.16 24.14 5.93
N MET A 4 -2.47 23.80 7.19
CA MET A 4 -2.07 22.53 7.80
C MET A 4 -2.98 21.37 7.35
N GLU A 5 -4.28 21.62 7.20
CA GLU A 5 -5.26 20.64 6.71
C GLU A 5 -5.04 20.30 5.23
N ALA A 6 -4.77 21.32 4.42
CA ALA A 6 -4.44 21.12 3.01
C ALA A 6 -3.13 20.34 2.84
N GLN A 7 -2.15 20.55 3.73
CA GLN A 7 -0.92 19.77 3.74
C GLN A 7 -1.19 18.31 4.13
N LEU A 8 -1.95 18.08 5.20
CA LEU A 8 -2.31 16.74 5.66
C LEU A 8 -3.04 15.93 4.58
N HIS A 9 -3.98 16.55 3.85
CA HIS A 9 -4.66 15.90 2.73
C HIS A 9 -3.72 15.50 1.58
N ARG A 10 -2.73 16.35 1.26
CA ARG A 10 -1.70 16.01 0.28
C ARG A 10 -0.84 14.86 0.76
N ASP A 11 -0.40 14.89 2.01
CA ASP A 11 0.45 13.85 2.60
C ASP A 11 -0.26 12.49 2.61
N LEU A 12 -1.56 12.46 2.97
CA LEU A 12 -2.37 11.23 2.92
C LEU A 12 -2.55 10.72 1.49
N SER A 13 -2.76 11.62 0.52
CA SER A 13 -2.87 11.25 -0.89
C SER A 13 -1.55 10.70 -1.44
N GLU A 14 -0.41 11.26 -1.03
CA GLU A 14 0.91 10.78 -1.39
C GLU A 14 1.15 9.39 -0.79
N LEU A 15 0.77 9.18 0.47
CA LEU A 15 0.92 7.89 1.14
C LEU A 15 0.11 6.79 0.44
N VAL A 16 -1.14 7.06 0.02
CA VAL A 16 -1.93 6.12 -0.80
C VAL A 16 -1.24 5.78 -2.13
N SER A 17 -0.60 6.78 -2.76
CA SER A 17 0.16 6.58 -4.00
C SER A 17 1.39 5.69 -3.77
N VAL A 18 2.10 5.89 -2.67
CA VAL A 18 3.24 5.05 -2.27
C VAL A 18 2.80 3.61 -2.02
N GLU A 19 1.75 3.38 -1.23
CA GLU A 19 1.22 2.03 -0.97
C GLU A 19 0.80 1.34 -2.28
N SER A 20 0.17 2.08 -3.20
CA SER A 20 -0.20 1.53 -4.52
C SER A 20 1.02 1.13 -5.35
N LYS A 21 2.10 1.92 -5.33
CA LYS A 21 3.36 1.57 -6.01
C LYS A 21 4.02 0.35 -5.39
N ILE A 22 4.05 0.23 -4.07
CA ILE A 22 4.57 -0.94 -3.37
C ILE A 22 3.81 -2.20 -3.77
N CYS A 23 2.47 -2.14 -3.78
CA CYS A 23 1.61 -3.25 -4.22
C CYS A 23 1.91 -3.71 -5.65
N ASN A 24 2.16 -2.76 -6.57
CA ASN A 24 2.54 -3.07 -7.95
C ASN A 24 3.92 -3.74 -8.00
N SER A 25 4.93 -3.19 -7.33
CA SER A 25 6.27 -3.77 -7.28
C SER A 25 6.30 -5.17 -6.66
N LEU A 26 5.47 -5.43 -5.64
CA LEU A 26 5.33 -6.77 -5.06
C LEU A 26 4.70 -7.76 -6.05
N THR A 27 3.75 -7.29 -6.87
CA THR A 27 3.14 -8.10 -7.93
C THR A 27 4.15 -8.44 -9.01
N GLU A 28 4.89 -7.45 -9.51
CA GLU A 28 5.98 -7.65 -10.49
C GLU A 28 7.05 -8.60 -9.95
N THR A 29 7.46 -8.43 -8.69
CA THR A 29 8.44 -9.32 -8.02
C THR A 29 7.93 -10.75 -7.93
N THR A 30 6.62 -10.93 -7.68
CA THR A 30 5.99 -12.26 -7.65
C THR A 30 6.02 -12.93 -9.02
N ASP A 31 5.77 -12.17 -10.09
CA ASP A 31 5.83 -12.65 -11.48
C ASP A 31 7.26 -12.97 -11.93
N GLU A 32 8.26 -12.23 -11.42
CA GLU A 32 9.68 -12.54 -11.61
C GLU A 32 10.10 -13.81 -10.87
N LEU A 33 9.68 -13.97 -9.61
CA LEU A 33 9.93 -15.17 -8.81
C LEU A 33 9.37 -16.43 -9.49
N ALA A 34 8.20 -16.33 -10.11
CA ALA A 34 7.60 -17.42 -10.88
C ALA A 34 8.46 -17.88 -12.07
N ARG A 35 9.35 -17.03 -12.57
CA ARG A 35 10.25 -17.32 -13.70
C ARG A 35 11.68 -17.62 -13.26
N ALA A 36 12.03 -17.40 -12.00
CA ALA A 36 13.38 -17.61 -11.48
C ALA A 36 13.70 -19.11 -11.31
N GLU A 37 14.64 -19.63 -12.09
CA GLU A 37 15.01 -21.05 -12.12
C GLU A 37 15.95 -21.47 -10.97
N CYS A 38 16.46 -20.52 -10.19
CA CYS A 38 17.43 -20.77 -9.12
C CYS A 38 16.80 -21.23 -7.80
N PHE A 39 15.47 -21.18 -7.67
CA PHE A 39 14.75 -21.59 -6.47
C PHE A 39 14.09 -22.95 -6.67
N ASP A 40 14.20 -23.82 -5.67
CA ASP A 40 13.36 -25.00 -5.62
C ASP A 40 11.91 -24.66 -5.25
N GLN A 41 11.04 -25.67 -5.25
CA GLN A 41 9.61 -25.48 -5.00
C GLN A 41 9.32 -25.00 -3.57
N GLU A 42 10.08 -25.44 -2.57
CA GLU A 42 9.88 -25.08 -1.17
C GLU A 42 10.29 -23.63 -0.94
N GLN A 43 11.49 -23.25 -1.40
CA GLN A 43 11.98 -21.87 -1.36
C GLN A 43 11.03 -20.91 -2.08
N ARG A 44 10.55 -21.29 -3.26
CA ARG A 44 9.60 -20.48 -4.02
C ARG A 44 8.28 -20.30 -3.26
N ALA A 45 7.76 -21.35 -2.64
CA ALA A 45 6.53 -21.27 -1.86
C ALA A 45 6.69 -20.38 -0.63
N GLU A 46 7.83 -20.45 0.06
CA GLU A 46 8.13 -19.59 1.22
C GLU A 46 8.21 -18.12 0.82
N ILE A 47 8.98 -17.80 -0.23
CA ILE A 47 9.11 -16.42 -0.71
C ILE A 47 7.74 -15.91 -1.20
N TYR A 48 6.96 -16.74 -1.90
CA TYR A 48 5.60 -16.37 -2.31
C TYR A 48 4.70 -16.04 -1.11
N ALA A 49 4.75 -16.85 -0.04
CA ALA A 49 3.98 -16.60 1.17
C ALA A 49 4.37 -15.27 1.83
N ILE A 50 5.67 -14.95 1.88
CA ILE A 50 6.18 -13.68 2.39
C ILE A 50 5.68 -12.51 1.53
N LEU A 51 5.84 -12.58 0.21
CA LEU A 51 5.39 -11.53 -0.72
C LEU A 51 3.88 -11.30 -0.61
N GLN A 52 3.10 -12.37 -0.49
CA GLN A 52 1.65 -12.28 -0.32
C GLN A 52 1.26 -11.65 1.02
N ALA A 53 1.96 -11.97 2.11
CA ALA A 53 1.73 -11.35 3.40
C ALA A 53 2.00 -9.84 3.35
N ILE A 54 3.14 -9.42 2.79
CA ILE A 54 3.49 -8.01 2.66
C ILE A 54 2.47 -7.28 1.78
N LYS A 55 2.04 -7.89 0.67
CA LYS A 55 1.02 -7.30 -0.22
C LYS A 55 -0.31 -7.09 0.50
N ASN A 56 -0.74 -8.04 1.33
CA ASN A 56 -1.95 -7.90 2.12
C ASN A 56 -1.82 -6.76 3.14
N ASP A 57 -0.67 -6.62 3.78
CA ASP A 57 -0.41 -5.53 4.74
C ASP A 57 -0.40 -4.16 4.04
N THR A 58 0.26 -4.03 2.90
CA THR A 58 0.24 -2.82 2.05
C THR A 58 -1.19 -2.45 1.64
N ASP A 59 -2.02 -3.43 1.28
CA ASP A 59 -3.43 -3.16 0.95
C ASP A 59 -4.23 -2.68 2.17
N ASN A 60 -4.02 -3.31 3.33
CA ASN A 60 -4.65 -2.91 4.59
C ASN A 60 -4.24 -1.49 5.02
N HIS A 61 -2.97 -1.12 4.84
CA HIS A 61 -2.49 0.23 5.09
C HIS A 61 -3.19 1.24 4.19
N ARG A 62 -3.23 0.97 2.88
CA ARG A 62 -3.93 1.82 1.90
C ARG A 62 -5.38 2.07 2.30
N GLN A 63 -6.13 1.00 2.62
CA GLN A 63 -7.52 1.10 3.07
C GLN A 63 -7.65 1.93 4.36
N THR A 64 -6.72 1.77 5.30
CA THR A 64 -6.70 2.55 6.56
C THR A 64 -6.47 4.03 6.31
N ILE A 65 -5.53 4.38 5.42
CA ILE A 65 -5.22 5.76 5.05
C ILE A 65 -6.43 6.41 4.35
N GLU A 66 -7.09 5.69 3.44
CA GLU A 66 -8.30 6.17 2.77
C GLU A 66 -9.44 6.41 3.77
N LEU A 67 -9.61 5.53 4.76
CA LEU A 67 -10.60 5.71 5.83
C LEU A 67 -10.28 6.92 6.70
N LEU A 68 -9.01 7.14 7.04
CA LEU A 68 -8.56 8.33 7.78
C LEU A 68 -8.82 9.61 6.98
N ALA A 69 -8.47 9.63 5.70
CA ALA A 69 -8.74 10.77 4.81
C ALA A 69 -10.24 11.09 4.74
N LYS A 70 -11.10 10.06 4.61
CA LYS A 70 -12.56 10.23 4.62
C LYS A 70 -13.11 10.77 5.93
N LYS A 71 -12.57 10.34 7.08
CA LYS A 71 -12.97 10.87 8.40
C LYS A 71 -12.59 12.34 8.53
N LEU A 72 -11.35 12.69 8.19
CA LEU A 72 -10.86 14.06 8.23
C LEU A 72 -11.66 15.00 7.32
N SER A 73 -12.12 14.55 6.14
CA SER A 73 -12.99 15.35 5.28
C SER A 73 -14.43 15.52 5.80
N LYS A 74 -14.92 14.61 6.65
CA LYS A 74 -16.28 14.67 7.22
C LYS A 74 -16.37 15.53 8.48
N ASP A 75 -15.28 15.63 9.23
CA ASP A 75 -15.19 16.42 10.45
C ASP A 75 -15.00 17.93 10.18
N ILE A 76 -15.09 18.36 8.91
CA ILE A 76 -15.12 19.76 8.49
C ILE A 76 -16.59 20.17 8.29
N PRO A 77 -17.26 20.76 9.29
CA PRO A 77 -18.55 21.42 9.04
C PRO A 77 -18.28 22.65 8.18
N ASN A 78 -19.07 22.82 7.11
CA ASN A 78 -19.05 23.95 6.19
C ASN A 78 -18.59 25.26 6.87
N ALA A 79 -17.39 25.70 6.53
CA ALA A 79 -16.93 27.08 6.74
C ALA A 79 -17.30 27.94 5.52
#